data_AF-A0A1Q5XBK9-F1
#
_entry.id   AF-A0A1Q5XBK9-F1
#
_cell.length_a   1.000
_cell.length_b   1.000
_cell.length_c   1.000
_cell.angle_alpha   90.00
_cell.angle_beta   90.00
_cell.angle_gamma   90.00
#
_symmetry.space_group_name_H-M   'P 1'
#
loop_
_entity.id
_entity.type
_entity.pdbx_description
1 polymer ?
#
loop_
_entity_poly.entity_id
_entity_poly.type
_entity_poly.pdbx_seq_one_letter_code
_entity_poly.pdbx_strand_id
1 'polypeptide(L)'
;MRSGDEEKDNVVMTGAKDWYTKAGRSPFAEDGFTPELMARIEAAAGSKGEAKSKFRSGKNLGLTCLAALMVLGVLIWPLGGKGNVAGQLSSLWEKTTGAAVQPTPSPSAASQGLGLNMSSAEFEIGGLKYYMPMPLDRNKSRAFAVETSAGIVWSPPPPMVDYMKPKYTHNTEPYTLYLTPKGHSELSAATAKRIYTFPLYAGGAQTYFDLGYIYGAGDYLLFSHSTYTLGAERVPNTGKFSIIDIRKAEAGELIVPRELLAFDSSFTLSLYYSFMAIDPDREEVLLVNYTEDGKDGYTQHSKLLDIATGKSQVLTGTITMEKKERPAKIHNSAIAMDTHEDYFVAHYEVKGEERTVAINIRSGQQWFYDWWYKEYGQKIEPSATPSK
;
A
#
# COMPACT_ATOMS: atom_id res chain seq x y z
N MET A 1 -62.93 29.67 17.80
CA MET A 1 -62.08 30.67 17.12
C MET A 1 -61.01 29.92 16.34
N ARG A 2 -60.98 30.14 15.02
CA ARG A 2 -59.80 30.00 14.13
C ARG A 2 -58.63 30.80 14.74
N SER A 3 -57.34 30.56 14.52
CA SER A 3 -56.55 29.93 13.47
C SER A 3 -55.07 30.03 13.90
N GLY A 4 -54.18 29.22 13.34
CA GLY A 4 -52.77 29.63 13.16
C GLY A 4 -51.75 28.54 13.42
N ASP A 5 -51.57 27.65 12.45
CA ASP A 5 -50.32 26.91 12.22
C ASP A 5 -49.15 27.89 12.01
N GLU A 6 -47.96 27.55 12.50
CA GLU A 6 -46.68 27.84 11.84
C GLU A 6 -45.57 26.97 12.45
N GLU A 7 -45.51 25.73 11.98
CA GLU A 7 -44.34 24.86 12.07
C GLU A 7 -43.32 25.34 11.02
N LYS A 8 -42.15 25.81 11.47
CA LYS A 8 -41.08 26.30 10.59
C LYS A 8 -40.42 25.12 9.89
N ASP A 9 -40.93 24.81 8.71
CA ASP A 9 -40.35 23.87 7.77
C ASP A 9 -39.01 24.39 7.23
N ASN A 10 -38.01 23.51 7.31
CA ASN A 10 -36.72 23.66 6.69
C ASN A 10 -36.89 23.68 5.17
N VAL A 11 -36.71 24.85 4.56
CA VAL A 11 -36.58 25.01 3.12
C VAL A 11 -35.24 24.40 2.67
N VAL A 12 -35.26 23.09 2.39
CA VAL A 12 -34.22 22.44 1.58
C VAL A 12 -34.63 22.61 0.11
N MET A 13 -33.83 23.37 -0.62
CA MET A 13 -33.94 23.63 -2.05
C MET A 13 -34.26 22.35 -2.85
N THR A 14 -35.51 22.22 -3.29
CA THR A 14 -36.03 21.13 -4.12
C THR A 14 -35.60 21.31 -5.59
N GLY A 15 -34.31 21.09 -5.86
CA GLY A 15 -33.73 21.21 -7.21
C GLY A 15 -33.13 19.94 -7.81
N ALA A 16 -33.06 18.81 -7.08
CA ALA A 16 -32.22 17.68 -7.51
C ALA A 16 -32.82 16.28 -7.27
N LYS A 17 -34.15 16.13 -7.25
CA LYS A 17 -34.80 14.87 -6.81
C LYS A 17 -35.49 14.03 -7.89
N ASP A 18 -35.25 14.27 -9.18
CA ASP A 18 -36.11 13.66 -10.23
C ASP A 18 -35.39 12.77 -11.26
N TRP A 19 -34.15 12.38 -11.00
CA TRP A 19 -33.39 11.47 -11.88
C TRP A 19 -33.72 10.00 -11.60
N TYR A 20 -33.92 9.62 -10.34
CA TYR A 20 -34.37 8.27 -9.97
C TYR A 20 -35.76 7.94 -10.52
N THR A 21 -36.67 8.92 -10.54
CA THR A 21 -38.03 8.76 -11.10
C THR A 21 -37.99 8.52 -12.61
N LYS A 22 -37.10 9.22 -13.33
CA LYS A 22 -36.93 9.07 -14.78
C LYS A 22 -36.24 7.76 -15.19
N ALA A 23 -35.43 7.19 -14.32
CA ALA A 23 -34.79 5.88 -14.53
C ALA A 23 -35.76 4.69 -14.33
N GLY A 24 -37.00 4.95 -13.88
CA GLY A 24 -38.09 3.99 -13.84
C GLY A 24 -38.07 2.99 -12.68
N ARG A 25 -37.03 2.94 -11.82
CA ARG A 25 -36.97 2.08 -10.61
C ARG A 25 -36.01 2.64 -9.54
N SER A 26 -36.33 2.37 -8.27
CA SER A 26 -35.58 2.84 -7.08
C SER A 26 -34.41 1.90 -6.74
N PRO A 27 -33.19 2.42 -6.47
CA PRO A 27 -32.01 1.59 -6.13
C PRO A 27 -32.08 0.98 -4.73
N PHE A 28 -33.09 1.32 -3.93
CA PHE A 28 -33.25 0.80 -2.57
C PHE A 28 -34.14 -0.45 -2.49
N ALA A 29 -34.60 -0.97 -3.63
CA ALA A 29 -35.51 -2.12 -3.68
C ALA A 29 -34.90 -3.40 -4.30
N GLU A 30 -33.70 -3.36 -4.88
CA GLU A 30 -32.97 -4.54 -5.42
C GLU A 30 -31.45 -4.43 -5.14
N ASP A 31 -30.69 -5.50 -5.42
CA ASP A 31 -29.25 -5.76 -5.11
C ASP A 31 -28.25 -4.72 -5.66
N GLY A 32 -28.36 -3.48 -5.19
CA GLY A 32 -27.39 -2.42 -5.40
C GLY A 32 -27.31 -1.89 -6.83
N PHE A 33 -26.31 -1.02 -7.04
CA PHE A 33 -26.08 -0.33 -8.31
C PHE A 33 -25.46 -1.30 -9.33
N THR A 34 -26.31 -1.96 -10.11
CA THR A 34 -25.85 -2.77 -11.23
C THR A 34 -25.23 -1.87 -12.33
N PRO A 35 -24.26 -2.38 -13.12
CA PRO A 35 -23.69 -1.65 -14.25
C PRO A 35 -24.73 -1.15 -15.26
N GLU A 36 -25.81 -1.92 -15.43
CA GLU A 36 -26.94 -1.57 -16.30
C GLU A 36 -27.74 -0.38 -15.75
N LEU A 37 -27.90 -0.29 -14.43
CA LEU A 37 -28.56 0.84 -13.77
C LEU A 37 -27.69 2.11 -13.88
N MET A 38 -26.38 1.98 -13.69
CA MET A 38 -25.44 3.09 -13.87
C MET A 38 -25.46 3.63 -15.31
N ALA A 39 -25.41 2.75 -16.32
CA ALA A 39 -25.46 3.16 -17.72
C ALA A 39 -26.76 3.91 -18.07
N ARG A 40 -27.89 3.52 -17.45
CA ARG A 40 -29.18 4.22 -17.61
C ARG A 40 -29.22 5.56 -16.88
N ILE A 41 -28.60 5.66 -15.70
CA ILE A 41 -28.48 6.92 -14.96
C ILE A 41 -27.61 7.90 -15.75
N GLU A 42 -26.49 7.46 -16.33
CA GLU A 42 -25.64 8.27 -17.19
C GLU A 42 -26.37 8.72 -18.47
N ALA A 43 -27.11 7.82 -19.13
CA ALA A 43 -27.94 8.18 -20.28
C ALA A 43 -29.03 9.20 -19.93
N ALA A 44 -29.65 9.09 -18.74
CA ALA A 44 -30.64 10.04 -18.26
C ALA A 44 -30.02 11.39 -17.85
N ALA A 45 -28.84 11.38 -17.25
CA ALA A 45 -28.11 12.56 -16.81
C ALA A 45 -27.52 13.38 -17.98
N GLY A 46 -27.15 12.71 -19.08
CA GLY A 46 -26.68 13.35 -20.32
C GLY A 46 -27.79 14.06 -21.11
N SER A 47 -29.07 13.79 -20.82
CA SER A 47 -30.20 14.42 -21.50
C SER A 47 -30.62 15.76 -20.87
N LYS A 48 -29.74 16.76 -20.91
CA LYS A 48 -30.14 18.15 -20.61
C LYS A 48 -30.35 18.95 -21.90
N GLY A 49 -31.63 19.04 -22.28
CA GLY A 49 -32.17 20.21 -22.95
C GLY A 49 -32.40 20.08 -24.46
N GLU A 50 -33.42 19.33 -24.86
CA GLU A 50 -34.23 19.74 -26.01
C GLU A 50 -35.72 19.56 -25.73
N ALA A 51 -36.47 20.53 -26.26
CA ALA A 51 -37.84 20.83 -25.96
C ALA A 51 -38.82 19.69 -26.26
N LYS A 52 -39.92 19.68 -25.51
CA LYS A 52 -41.10 18.84 -25.73
C LYS A 52 -41.65 19.03 -27.16
N SER A 53 -41.33 18.09 -28.05
CA SER A 53 -42.15 17.81 -29.23
C SER A 53 -42.95 16.53 -28.96
N LYS A 54 -44.28 16.67 -28.94
CA LYS A 54 -45.20 15.54 -28.87
C LYS A 54 -45.07 14.75 -30.17
N PHE A 55 -44.63 13.49 -30.11
CA PHE A 55 -44.92 12.55 -31.19
C PHE A 55 -45.40 11.20 -30.64
N ARG A 56 -46.57 10.81 -31.14
CA ARG A 56 -47.28 9.57 -30.81
C ARG A 56 -46.55 8.36 -31.40
N SER A 57 -46.45 7.33 -30.57
CA SER A 57 -46.57 5.90 -30.88
C SER A 57 -46.75 5.53 -32.37
N GLY A 58 -45.80 4.74 -32.88
CA GLY A 58 -45.89 4.01 -34.15
C GLY A 58 -44.84 2.90 -34.18
N LYS A 59 -45.29 1.68 -34.49
CA LYS A 59 -44.55 0.41 -34.42
C LYS A 59 -43.46 0.26 -35.50
N ASN A 60 -42.50 -0.63 -35.20
CA ASN A 60 -41.77 -1.60 -36.07
C ASN A 60 -40.27 -1.38 -36.36
N LEU A 61 -39.55 -2.52 -36.22
CA LEU A 61 -38.37 -3.01 -36.98
C LEU A 61 -37.07 -2.17 -36.92
N GLY A 62 -35.86 -2.70 -36.75
CA GLY A 62 -35.32 -4.05 -36.72
C GLY A 62 -33.77 -3.98 -36.65
N LEU A 63 -33.15 -5.12 -36.32
CA LEU A 63 -31.77 -5.56 -36.60
C LEU A 63 -30.78 -4.60 -37.32
N THR A 64 -29.65 -4.31 -36.65
CA THR A 64 -28.27 -4.22 -37.20
C THR A 64 -27.28 -4.35 -36.02
N CYS A 65 -26.77 -5.52 -35.68
CA CYS A 65 -25.62 -6.24 -36.23
C CYS A 65 -24.25 -5.56 -36.01
N LEU A 66 -23.45 -6.21 -35.16
CA LEU A 66 -21.98 -6.36 -35.19
C LEU A 66 -21.24 -5.71 -36.37
N ALA A 67 -20.33 -4.76 -36.05
CA ALA A 67 -18.96 -4.65 -36.59
C ALA A 67 -18.34 -3.29 -36.22
N ALA A 68 -17.32 -3.28 -35.36
CA ALA A 68 -16.23 -2.30 -35.39
C ALA A 68 -15.19 -2.61 -34.28
N LEU A 69 -14.58 -3.78 -34.34
CA LEU A 69 -13.20 -3.97 -33.89
C LEU A 69 -12.35 -4.06 -35.17
N MET A 70 -11.28 -3.27 -35.20
CA MET A 70 -10.18 -3.24 -36.18
C MET A 70 -10.45 -2.46 -37.47
N VAL A 71 -9.91 -1.23 -37.52
CA VAL A 71 -8.88 -0.73 -38.48
C VAL A 71 -8.87 0.80 -38.37
N LEU A 72 -7.90 1.36 -37.64
CA LEU A 72 -7.16 2.59 -37.97
C LEU A 72 -6.09 2.85 -36.89
N GLY A 73 -5.09 1.97 -36.88
CA GLY A 73 -3.73 2.42 -36.64
C GLY A 73 -3.18 3.04 -37.94
N VAL A 74 -2.27 4.00 -37.78
CA VAL A 74 -1.55 4.77 -38.80
C VAL A 74 -2.26 6.04 -39.28
N LEU A 75 -2.04 7.13 -38.53
CA LEU A 75 -1.49 8.38 -39.10
C LEU A 75 -0.65 9.07 -38.01
N ILE A 76 0.66 8.84 -38.09
CA ILE A 76 1.75 9.56 -37.43
C ILE A 76 2.08 10.73 -38.40
N TRP A 77 1.89 12.01 -38.05
CA TRP A 77 2.88 13.04 -37.64
C TRP A 77 2.66 14.39 -38.41
N PRO A 78 3.40 15.50 -38.20
CA PRO A 78 3.43 16.41 -37.03
C PRO A 78 3.26 17.91 -37.39
N LEU A 79 2.74 18.72 -36.46
CA LEU A 79 3.04 20.15 -36.31
C LEU A 79 2.91 20.41 -34.80
N GLY A 80 3.98 20.44 -33.99
CA GLY A 80 5.00 21.48 -33.96
C GLY A 80 5.00 22.07 -32.54
N GLY A 81 5.88 21.57 -31.67
CA GLY A 81 6.02 22.06 -30.29
C GLY A 81 7.19 21.40 -29.59
N LYS A 82 8.36 22.04 -29.63
CA LYS A 82 9.58 21.61 -28.93
C LYS A 82 9.38 21.70 -27.41
N GLY A 83 9.34 20.55 -26.75
CA GLY A 83 9.44 20.41 -25.30
C GLY A 83 9.89 18.99 -24.97
N ASN A 84 11.20 18.80 -24.79
CA ASN A 84 11.82 17.50 -24.60
C ASN A 84 11.67 17.03 -23.14
N VAL A 85 10.46 16.60 -22.76
CA VAL A 85 10.16 16.13 -21.39
C VAL A 85 10.82 14.77 -21.13
N ALA A 86 10.94 13.91 -22.16
CA ALA A 86 11.61 12.62 -22.06
C ALA A 86 13.13 12.78 -21.84
N GLY A 87 13.79 13.70 -22.56
CA GLY A 87 15.22 13.98 -22.37
C GLY A 87 15.57 14.67 -21.06
N GLN A 88 14.63 15.40 -20.45
CA GLN A 88 14.83 16.01 -19.12
C GLN A 88 14.87 14.97 -18.00
N LEU A 89 14.07 13.91 -18.09
CA LEU A 89 14.07 12.81 -17.11
C LEU A 89 15.32 11.92 -17.24
N SER A 90 15.81 11.69 -18.46
CA SER A 90 17.08 10.97 -18.69
C SER A 90 18.29 11.71 -18.12
N SER A 91 18.28 13.05 -18.19
CA SER A 91 19.39 13.87 -17.69
C SER A 91 19.58 13.87 -16.17
N LEU A 92 18.55 13.47 -15.40
CA LEU A 92 18.66 13.27 -13.95
C LEU A 92 19.38 11.95 -13.60
N TRP A 93 19.41 10.99 -14.52
CA TRP A 93 19.98 9.66 -14.32
C TRP A 93 21.44 9.54 -14.80
N GLU A 94 21.90 10.41 -15.70
CA GLU A 94 23.25 10.36 -16.26
C GLU A 94 24.32 11.17 -15.49
N LYS A 95 23.95 11.87 -14.41
CA LYS A 95 24.90 12.65 -13.59
C LYS A 95 25.00 12.14 -12.16
N THR A 96 25.73 11.05 -11.98
CA THR A 96 26.31 10.72 -10.67
C THR A 96 27.79 10.40 -10.85
N THR A 97 28.60 11.46 -10.95
CA THR A 97 30.03 11.39 -10.66
C THR A 97 30.30 12.36 -9.51
N GLY A 98 30.99 11.85 -8.48
CA GLY A 98 31.00 12.38 -7.13
C GLY A 98 31.27 13.88 -6.99
N ALA A 99 30.43 14.52 -6.17
CA ALA A 99 30.76 15.76 -5.51
C ALA A 99 30.35 15.61 -4.03
N ALA A 100 31.30 15.96 -3.15
CA ALA A 100 31.23 15.80 -1.72
C ALA A 100 29.96 16.43 -1.11
N VAL A 101 29.38 15.73 -0.13
CA VAL A 101 28.22 16.13 0.64
C VAL A 101 28.54 17.41 1.42
N GLN A 102 27.86 18.50 1.09
CA GLN A 102 27.85 19.72 1.87
C GLN A 102 26.50 19.83 2.60
N PRO A 103 26.46 19.98 3.94
CA PRO A 103 25.20 20.05 4.67
C PRO A 103 24.52 21.40 4.38
N THR A 104 23.29 21.35 3.89
CA THR A 104 22.46 22.55 3.60
C THR A 104 21.23 22.51 4.53
N PRO A 105 20.80 23.66 5.09
CA PRO A 105 20.02 23.70 6.33
C PRO A 105 18.52 23.44 6.14
N SER A 106 17.85 23.25 7.28
CA SER A 106 16.42 23.03 7.52
C SER A 106 15.45 23.83 6.61
N PRO A 107 14.25 23.28 6.34
CA PRO A 107 13.39 23.73 5.25
C PRO A 107 12.77 25.10 5.52
N SER A 108 12.99 26.02 4.58
CA SER A 108 12.17 27.23 4.43
C SER A 108 10.97 26.88 3.54
N ALA A 109 9.78 27.00 4.09
CA ALA A 109 8.53 26.77 3.39
C ALA A 109 8.23 27.91 2.41
N ALA A 110 7.99 27.57 1.15
CA ALA A 110 6.92 28.15 0.33
C ALA A 110 6.85 27.46 -1.05
N SER A 111 5.71 26.86 -1.38
CA SER A 111 5.12 27.08 -2.70
C SER A 111 3.59 27.01 -2.62
N GLN A 112 2.97 28.03 -3.19
CA GLN A 112 1.53 28.18 -3.31
C GLN A 112 1.00 27.17 -4.34
N GLY A 113 0.12 26.28 -3.89
CA GLY A 113 -0.67 25.41 -4.75
C GLY A 113 -1.88 24.90 -3.96
N LEU A 114 -3.06 25.45 -4.26
CA LEU A 114 -4.38 24.96 -3.80
C LEU A 114 -4.48 24.60 -2.31
N GLY A 115 -4.50 25.60 -1.41
CA GLY A 115 -5.25 25.61 -0.13
C GLY A 115 -5.19 24.43 0.85
N LEU A 116 -4.37 23.41 0.59
CA LEU A 116 -4.18 22.25 1.45
C LEU A 116 -2.96 22.54 2.27
N ASN A 117 -3.16 22.75 3.56
CA ASN A 117 -2.06 22.74 4.52
C ASN A 117 -1.29 21.42 4.31
N MET A 118 -0.02 21.55 3.96
CA MET A 118 0.88 20.43 3.72
C MET A 118 1.57 20.06 5.03
N SER A 119 1.85 18.77 5.16
CA SER A 119 2.66 18.21 6.23
C SER A 119 3.68 17.24 5.64
N SER A 120 4.62 16.76 6.45
CA SER A 120 5.58 15.75 5.99
C SER A 120 5.57 14.51 6.87
N ALA A 121 5.72 13.35 6.26
CA ALA A 121 6.29 12.17 6.91
C ALA A 121 7.82 12.24 6.80
N GLU A 122 8.54 11.82 7.83
CA GLU A 122 10.01 11.88 7.89
C GLU A 122 10.56 10.47 8.07
N PHE A 123 11.67 10.18 7.38
CA PHE A 123 12.33 8.88 7.39
C PHE A 123 13.83 9.06 7.59
N GLU A 124 14.46 8.14 8.31
CA GLU A 124 15.91 8.04 8.39
C GLU A 124 16.33 6.71 7.75
N ILE A 125 17.00 6.79 6.60
CA ILE A 125 17.36 5.63 5.78
C ILE A 125 18.84 5.77 5.42
N GLY A 126 19.65 4.75 5.74
CA GLY A 126 21.10 4.80 5.51
C GLY A 126 21.81 5.98 6.21
N GLY A 127 21.27 6.46 7.34
CA GLY A 127 21.78 7.64 8.06
C GLY A 127 21.44 8.99 7.40
N LEU A 128 20.68 8.98 6.30
CA LEU A 128 20.20 10.17 5.62
C LEU A 128 18.73 10.43 5.97
N LYS A 129 18.38 11.70 6.11
CA LYS A 129 17.00 12.13 6.36
C LYS A 129 16.26 12.36 5.06
N TYR A 130 15.10 11.74 4.93
CA TYR A 130 14.17 11.90 3.83
C TYR A 130 12.84 12.45 4.34
N TYR A 131 12.13 13.19 3.49
CA TYR A 131 10.84 13.75 3.84
C TYR A 131 9.85 13.57 2.67
N MET A 132 8.63 13.16 2.99
CA MET A 132 7.54 12.95 2.03
C MET A 132 6.45 13.99 2.27
N PRO A 133 6.35 15.04 1.42
CA PRO A 133 5.29 16.03 1.54
C PRO A 133 3.93 15.40 1.22
N MET A 134 2.94 15.64 2.09
CA MET A 134 1.59 15.12 1.94
C MET A 134 0.53 16.04 2.58
N PRO A 135 -0.69 16.06 2.04
CA PRO A 135 -1.80 16.79 2.64
C PRO A 135 -2.07 16.37 4.10
N LEU A 136 -2.58 17.29 4.93
CA LEU A 136 -2.86 17.04 6.36
C LEU A 136 -3.90 15.94 6.63
N ASP A 137 -4.77 15.64 5.67
CA ASP A 137 -5.81 14.61 5.79
C ASP A 137 -5.27 13.18 5.64
N ARG A 138 -3.97 13.03 5.36
CA ARG A 138 -3.30 11.75 5.18
C ARG A 138 -2.76 11.20 6.50
N ASN A 139 -2.98 9.91 6.73
CA ASN A 139 -2.41 9.22 7.88
C ASN A 139 -0.91 8.92 7.67
N LYS A 140 -0.06 9.78 8.22
CA LYS A 140 1.41 9.69 8.12
C LYS A 140 1.99 8.36 8.61
N SER A 141 1.36 7.68 9.57
CA SER A 141 1.87 6.40 10.08
C SER A 141 1.78 5.27 9.04
N ARG A 142 1.08 5.53 7.92
CA ARG A 142 0.93 4.63 6.78
C ARG A 142 1.73 5.08 5.56
N ALA A 143 2.66 6.02 5.75
CA ALA A 143 3.64 6.39 4.74
C ALA A 143 4.82 5.42 4.80
N PHE A 144 5.30 4.98 3.64
CA PHE A 144 6.36 4.00 3.56
C PHE A 144 7.51 4.51 2.70
N ALA A 145 8.74 4.23 3.10
CA ALA A 145 9.95 4.48 2.31
C ALA A 145 11.05 3.49 2.69
N VAL A 146 11.74 2.92 1.70
CA VAL A 146 12.86 1.98 1.88
C VAL A 146 13.93 2.20 0.84
N GLU A 147 15.17 1.92 1.21
CA GLU A 147 16.29 1.91 0.28
C GLU A 147 16.33 0.60 -0.52
N THR A 148 16.69 0.71 -1.79
CA THR A 148 16.98 -0.38 -2.73
C THR A 148 18.30 -0.05 -3.45
N SER A 149 18.80 -0.96 -4.28
CA SER A 149 20.01 -0.71 -5.08
C SER A 149 19.87 0.54 -5.98
N ALA A 150 18.69 0.75 -6.56
CA ALA A 150 18.35 1.84 -7.48
C ALA A 150 18.03 3.20 -6.82
N GLY A 151 17.68 3.22 -5.53
CA GLY A 151 17.16 4.42 -4.89
C GLY A 151 16.21 4.15 -3.75
N ILE A 152 15.40 5.16 -3.40
CA ILE A 152 14.38 5.07 -2.38
C ILE A 152 13.04 4.75 -3.03
N VAL A 153 12.48 3.59 -2.69
CA VAL A 153 11.11 3.23 -3.06
C VAL A 153 10.18 3.65 -1.95
N TRP A 154 9.09 4.31 -2.29
CA TRP A 154 8.16 4.85 -1.31
C TRP A 154 6.71 4.84 -1.79
N SER A 155 5.77 4.86 -0.84
CA SER A 155 4.34 4.99 -1.08
C SER A 155 3.74 6.02 -0.13
N PRO A 156 3.05 7.06 -0.64
CA PRO A 156 2.19 7.86 0.21
C PRO A 156 0.96 7.03 0.62
N PRO A 157 0.37 7.30 1.79
CA PRO A 157 -0.92 6.73 2.15
C PRO A 157 -2.01 7.33 1.24
N PRO A 158 -2.98 6.53 0.77
CA PRO A 158 -4.10 7.05 0.00
C PRO A 158 -5.06 7.89 0.88
N PRO A 159 -5.86 8.78 0.27
CA PRO A 159 -7.01 9.39 0.93
C PRO A 159 -7.97 8.30 1.41
N MET A 160 -8.45 8.44 2.64
CA MET A 160 -9.48 7.56 3.19
C MET A 160 -10.77 8.33 3.43
N VAL A 161 -11.91 7.69 3.15
CA VAL A 161 -13.22 8.17 3.62
C VAL A 161 -13.56 7.42 4.90
N ASP A 162 -13.94 8.17 5.92
CA ASP A 162 -14.44 7.64 7.19
C ASP A 162 -15.92 8.00 7.36
N TYR A 163 -16.78 6.98 7.44
CA TYR A 163 -18.22 7.15 7.59
C TYR A 163 -18.69 7.16 9.05
N MET A 164 -17.80 7.27 10.04
CA MET A 164 -18.08 7.10 11.48
C MET A 164 -18.61 5.70 11.87
N LYS A 165 -18.92 4.85 10.89
CA LYS A 165 -19.35 3.47 11.06
C LYS A 165 -18.11 2.56 11.01
N PRO A 166 -17.81 1.79 12.08
CA PRO A 166 -16.71 0.84 12.06
C PRO A 166 -16.80 -0.10 10.86
N LYS A 167 -15.66 -0.44 10.25
CA LYS A 167 -15.54 -1.34 9.08
C LYS A 167 -16.00 -0.76 7.74
N TYR A 168 -16.30 0.53 7.65
CA TYR A 168 -16.67 1.22 6.40
C TYR A 168 -15.62 2.24 5.92
N THR A 169 -14.55 2.43 6.70
CA THR A 169 -13.40 3.24 6.28
C THR A 169 -12.69 2.55 5.11
N HIS A 170 -12.46 3.29 4.02
CA HIS A 170 -11.81 2.75 2.83
C HIS A 170 -11.00 3.79 2.08
N ASN A 171 -10.08 3.30 1.24
CA ASN A 171 -9.26 4.13 0.37
C ASN A 171 -10.11 4.64 -0.81
N THR A 172 -9.96 5.92 -1.17
CA THR A 172 -10.61 6.49 -2.36
C THR A 172 -9.69 6.55 -3.58
N GLU A 173 -8.38 6.37 -3.37
CA GLU A 173 -7.38 6.19 -4.42
C GLU A 173 -6.52 4.97 -4.09
N PRO A 174 -5.90 4.33 -5.09
CA PRO A 174 -5.03 3.19 -4.86
C PRO A 174 -3.69 3.60 -4.22
N TYR A 175 -3.03 2.64 -3.59
CA TYR A 175 -1.60 2.76 -3.28
C TYR A 175 -0.79 2.90 -4.56
N THR A 176 0.20 3.77 -4.53
CA THR A 176 1.14 3.97 -5.64
C THR A 176 2.56 3.95 -5.10
N LEU A 177 3.39 3.11 -5.70
CA LEU A 177 4.81 3.00 -5.44
C LEU A 177 5.57 3.91 -6.41
N TYR A 178 6.49 4.68 -5.84
CA TYR A 178 7.40 5.58 -6.55
C TYR A 178 8.84 5.19 -6.25
N LEU A 179 9.74 5.48 -7.19
CA LEU A 179 11.19 5.34 -7.06
C LEU A 179 11.83 6.71 -7.23
N THR A 180 12.50 7.17 -6.18
CA THR A 180 13.33 8.38 -6.17
C THR A 180 14.81 7.97 -6.22
N PRO A 181 15.62 8.51 -7.14
CA PRO A 181 17.06 8.23 -7.18
C PRO A 181 17.77 8.60 -5.87
N LYS A 182 18.91 7.96 -5.59
CA LYS A 182 19.72 8.29 -4.40
C LYS A 182 20.17 9.75 -4.41
N GLY A 183 20.34 10.33 -3.22
CA GLY A 183 20.79 11.72 -3.05
C GLY A 183 19.67 12.77 -3.05
N HIS A 184 18.43 12.40 -3.36
CA HIS A 184 17.26 13.28 -3.25
C HIS A 184 16.53 13.03 -1.93
N SER A 185 16.60 14.00 -1.01
CA SER A 185 15.94 13.90 0.31
C SER A 185 14.42 14.09 0.24
N GLU A 186 13.91 14.77 -0.78
CA GLU A 186 12.47 14.91 -1.01
C GLU A 186 11.90 13.69 -1.74
N LEU A 187 10.91 13.05 -1.13
CA LEU A 187 10.14 11.96 -1.71
C LEU A 187 8.83 12.51 -2.26
N SER A 188 8.85 13.08 -3.47
CA SER A 188 7.68 13.69 -4.11
C SER A 188 7.33 13.08 -5.47
N ALA A 189 6.03 12.94 -5.75
CA ALA A 189 5.55 12.34 -6.98
C ALA A 189 5.91 13.16 -8.24
N ALA A 190 6.24 14.44 -8.07
CA ALA A 190 6.69 15.33 -9.14
C ALA A 190 8.12 15.02 -9.61
N THR A 191 8.95 14.44 -8.75
CA THR A 191 10.37 14.18 -9.02
C THR A 191 10.72 12.70 -9.09
N ALA A 192 9.80 11.83 -8.64
CA ALA A 192 9.98 10.39 -8.63
C ALA A 192 9.39 9.70 -9.85
N LYS A 193 9.93 8.52 -10.18
CA LYS A 193 9.35 7.62 -11.19
C LYS A 193 8.26 6.79 -10.54
N ARG A 194 7.04 6.82 -11.08
CA ARG A 194 5.98 5.87 -10.66
C ARG A 194 6.33 4.47 -11.16
N ILE A 195 6.47 3.50 -10.25
CA ILE A 195 6.87 2.12 -10.60
C ILE A 195 5.68 1.16 -10.61
N TYR A 196 4.69 1.36 -9.75
CA TYR A 196 3.50 0.50 -9.71
C TYR A 196 2.33 1.22 -9.04
N THR A 197 1.12 0.98 -9.53
CA THR A 197 -0.12 1.44 -8.89
C THR A 197 -1.02 0.22 -8.71
N PHE A 198 -1.47 0.00 -7.48
CA PHE A 198 -2.44 -1.05 -7.20
C PHE A 198 -3.77 -0.75 -7.91
N PRO A 199 -4.55 -1.76 -8.31
CA PRO A 199 -5.96 -1.53 -8.57
C PRO A 199 -6.63 -0.97 -7.30
N LEU A 200 -7.60 -0.06 -7.44
CA LEU A 200 -8.37 0.41 -6.30
C LEU A 200 -9.17 -0.75 -5.67
N TYR A 201 -9.81 -1.54 -6.54
CA TYR A 201 -10.63 -2.67 -6.15
C TYR A 201 -9.88 -4.00 -6.30
N ALA A 202 -9.97 -4.84 -5.27
CA ALA A 202 -9.38 -6.16 -5.22
C ALA A 202 -10.40 -7.22 -5.65
N GLY A 203 -10.83 -7.17 -6.92
CA GLY A 203 -11.72 -8.18 -7.53
C GLY A 203 -13.22 -8.02 -7.25
N GLY A 204 -13.63 -7.11 -6.37
CA GLY A 204 -15.04 -6.78 -6.10
C GLY A 204 -15.27 -5.30 -5.80
N ALA A 205 -16.47 -4.78 -6.05
CA ALA A 205 -16.81 -3.35 -5.94
C ALA A 205 -16.70 -2.76 -4.52
N GLN A 206 -16.52 -3.60 -3.50
CA GLN A 206 -16.37 -3.19 -2.10
C GLN A 206 -15.15 -3.84 -1.42
N THR A 207 -14.28 -4.46 -2.20
CA THR A 207 -13.05 -5.09 -1.71
C THR A 207 -11.88 -4.22 -2.13
N TYR A 208 -11.05 -3.82 -1.18
CA TYR A 208 -9.93 -2.90 -1.39
C TYR A 208 -8.62 -3.57 -1.00
N PHE A 209 -7.53 -3.14 -1.65
CA PHE A 209 -6.18 -3.51 -1.21
C PHE A 209 -5.78 -2.73 0.03
N ASP A 210 -5.03 -3.40 0.90
CA ASP A 210 -4.33 -2.82 2.04
C ASP A 210 -2.83 -3.06 1.87
N LEU A 211 -2.05 -2.00 1.69
CA LEU A 211 -0.59 -2.11 1.68
C LEU A 211 -0.08 -2.23 3.12
N GLY A 212 0.67 -3.30 3.37
CA GLY A 212 1.37 -3.54 4.62
C GLY A 212 2.82 -3.06 4.55
N TYR A 213 3.72 -3.85 5.11
CA TYR A 213 5.13 -3.53 5.18
C TYR A 213 5.77 -3.51 3.79
N ILE A 214 6.77 -2.66 3.59
CA ILE A 214 7.67 -2.71 2.44
C ILE A 214 9.12 -2.83 2.94
N TYR A 215 9.96 -3.51 2.18
CA TYR A 215 11.36 -3.78 2.49
C TYR A 215 12.19 -3.72 1.21
N GLY A 216 13.38 -3.11 1.31
CA GLY A 216 14.40 -3.26 0.30
C GLY A 216 15.14 -4.59 0.48
N ALA A 217 15.31 -5.31 -0.62
CA ALA A 217 15.99 -6.60 -0.66
C ALA A 217 16.94 -6.64 -1.87
N GLY A 218 17.97 -5.79 -1.82
CA GLY A 218 18.91 -5.62 -2.94
C GLY A 218 18.25 -4.95 -4.14
N ASP A 219 18.22 -5.66 -5.28
CA ASP A 219 17.55 -5.23 -6.51
C ASP A 219 16.03 -5.38 -6.47
N TYR A 220 15.47 -5.92 -5.39
CA TYR A 220 14.04 -6.16 -5.25
C TYR A 220 13.41 -5.30 -4.17
N LEU A 221 12.16 -4.91 -4.42
CA LEU A 221 11.24 -4.47 -3.38
C LEU A 221 10.41 -5.66 -2.94
N LEU A 222 10.45 -6.02 -1.66
CA LEU A 222 9.53 -6.96 -1.03
C LEU A 222 8.44 -6.16 -0.31
N PHE A 223 7.18 -6.53 -0.46
CA PHE A 223 6.08 -5.86 0.26
C PHE A 223 4.97 -6.82 0.61
N SER A 224 4.31 -6.59 1.74
CA SER A 224 3.08 -7.29 2.09
C SER A 224 1.85 -6.50 1.66
N HIS A 225 0.82 -7.22 1.25
CA HIS A 225 -0.50 -6.67 1.01
C HIS A 225 -1.57 -7.67 1.38
N SER A 226 -2.75 -7.15 1.70
CA SER A 226 -3.94 -7.93 1.96
C SER A 226 -5.13 -7.25 1.30
N THR A 227 -6.31 -7.85 1.47
CA THR A 227 -7.56 -7.30 0.96
C THR A 227 -8.58 -7.24 2.08
N TYR A 228 -9.40 -6.19 2.10
CA TYR A 228 -10.54 -6.09 3.02
C TYR A 228 -11.81 -5.73 2.27
N THR A 229 -12.92 -6.33 2.68
CA THR A 229 -14.25 -6.02 2.16
C THR A 229 -15.02 -5.17 3.16
N LEU A 230 -15.69 -4.12 2.68
CA LEU A 230 -16.47 -3.24 3.55
C LEU A 230 -17.57 -4.01 4.30
N GLY A 231 -17.76 -3.68 5.58
CA GLY A 231 -18.74 -4.33 6.46
C GLY A 231 -18.35 -5.75 6.92
N ALA A 232 -17.38 -6.40 6.29
CA ALA A 232 -16.89 -7.71 6.70
C ALA A 232 -15.93 -7.59 7.90
N GLU A 233 -15.82 -8.66 8.67
CA GLU A 233 -14.78 -8.78 9.68
C GLU A 233 -13.42 -9.00 9.02
N ARG A 234 -12.41 -8.25 9.45
CA ARG A 234 -11.05 -8.41 8.95
C ARG A 234 -10.46 -9.66 9.61
N VAL A 235 -9.95 -10.58 8.80
CA VAL A 235 -9.15 -11.69 9.31
C VAL A 235 -7.73 -11.15 9.56
N PRO A 236 -7.30 -11.02 10.83
CA PRO A 236 -5.97 -10.49 11.12
C PRO A 236 -4.90 -11.39 10.52
N ASN A 237 -3.75 -10.79 10.22
CA ASN A 237 -2.55 -11.49 9.77
C ASN A 237 -2.73 -12.42 8.57
N THR A 238 -3.60 -12.05 7.64
CA THR A 238 -3.72 -12.73 6.34
C THR A 238 -3.26 -11.80 5.24
N GLY A 239 -2.61 -12.35 4.22
CA GLY A 239 -2.11 -11.56 3.10
C GLY A 239 -1.07 -12.29 2.28
N LYS A 240 -0.33 -11.51 1.51
CA LYS A 240 0.68 -11.99 0.57
C LYS A 240 1.91 -11.10 0.67
N PHE A 241 3.08 -11.70 0.61
CA PHE A 241 4.29 -10.99 0.21
C PHE A 241 4.44 -11.08 -1.30
N SER A 242 4.70 -9.95 -1.91
CA SER A 242 4.97 -9.82 -3.34
C SER A 242 6.24 -9.03 -3.55
N ILE A 243 6.83 -9.21 -4.73
CA ILE A 243 8.10 -8.61 -5.09
C ILE A 243 7.99 -7.82 -6.39
N ILE A 244 8.78 -6.76 -6.50
CA ILE A 244 9.05 -6.05 -7.75
C ILE A 244 10.56 -6.07 -7.97
N ASP A 245 11.00 -6.44 -9.17
CA ASP A 245 12.38 -6.24 -9.63
C ASP A 245 12.56 -4.76 -9.99
N ILE A 246 13.38 -4.04 -9.22
CA ILE A 246 13.55 -2.60 -9.37
C ILE A 246 14.38 -2.27 -10.61
N ARG A 247 15.28 -3.16 -11.07
CA ARG A 247 16.07 -2.93 -12.29
C ARG A 247 15.18 -2.79 -13.51
N LYS A 248 14.09 -3.56 -13.56
CA LYS A 248 13.06 -3.40 -14.60
C LYS A 248 12.42 -2.03 -14.56
N ALA A 249 12.22 -1.48 -13.36
CA ALA A 249 11.67 -0.15 -13.19
C ALA A 249 12.67 0.89 -13.67
N GLU A 250 13.97 0.74 -13.44
CA GLU A 250 15.01 1.63 -13.99
C GLU A 250 15.02 1.58 -15.52
N ALA A 251 15.02 0.38 -16.10
CA ALA A 251 14.98 0.13 -17.54
C ALA A 251 13.70 0.63 -18.24
N GLY A 252 12.67 1.01 -17.48
CA GLY A 252 11.39 1.46 -18.03
C GLY A 252 10.51 0.33 -18.56
N GLU A 253 10.78 -0.90 -18.13
CA GLU A 253 9.95 -2.05 -18.44
C GLU A 253 8.63 -2.03 -17.64
N LEU A 254 7.64 -2.78 -18.14
CA LEU A 254 6.39 -2.98 -17.42
C LEU A 254 6.65 -3.77 -16.13
N ILE A 255 6.35 -3.13 -14.99
CA ILE A 255 6.40 -3.77 -13.69
C ILE A 255 5.11 -4.53 -13.42
N VAL A 256 5.26 -5.83 -13.16
CA VAL A 256 4.18 -6.69 -12.65
C VAL A 256 4.68 -7.33 -11.37
N PRO A 257 4.07 -7.03 -10.20
CA PRO A 257 4.45 -7.68 -8.98
C PRO A 257 4.26 -9.19 -9.05
N ARG A 258 5.22 -9.94 -8.51
CA ARG A 258 5.16 -11.39 -8.41
C ARG A 258 4.91 -11.79 -6.97
N GLU A 259 3.95 -12.68 -6.73
CA GLU A 259 3.77 -13.27 -5.40
C GLU A 259 4.97 -14.13 -5.02
N LEU A 260 5.53 -13.90 -3.82
CA LEU A 260 6.63 -14.69 -3.27
C LEU A 260 6.10 -15.75 -2.31
N LEU A 261 5.21 -15.37 -1.39
CA LEU A 261 4.54 -16.28 -0.47
C LEU A 261 3.23 -15.69 0.03
N ALA A 262 2.25 -16.54 0.31
CA ALA A 262 1.05 -16.18 1.06
C ALA A 262 1.28 -16.44 2.56
N PHE A 263 0.65 -15.64 3.40
CA PHE A 263 0.63 -15.83 4.84
C PHE A 263 -0.80 -15.73 5.36
N ASP A 264 -1.07 -16.52 6.40
CA ASP A 264 -2.33 -16.51 7.11
C ASP A 264 -2.09 -16.44 8.61
N SER A 265 -3.17 -16.57 9.37
CA SER A 265 -3.08 -16.59 10.83
C SER A 265 -2.13 -17.68 11.32
N SER A 266 -2.06 -18.86 10.68
CA SER A 266 -1.12 -19.92 11.08
C SER A 266 0.35 -19.51 10.91
N PHE A 267 0.67 -18.69 9.89
CA PHE A 267 2.02 -18.17 9.67
C PHE A 267 2.48 -17.21 10.78
N THR A 268 1.55 -16.53 11.45
CA THR A 268 1.81 -15.50 12.49
C THR A 268 1.38 -15.91 13.89
N LEU A 269 0.76 -17.08 14.05
CA LEU A 269 0.28 -17.58 15.34
C LEU A 269 1.15 -18.71 15.89
N SER A 270 2.38 -18.87 15.41
CA SER A 270 3.35 -19.68 16.14
C SER A 270 3.50 -19.13 17.55
N LEU A 271 3.32 -19.97 18.57
CA LEU A 271 3.46 -19.59 19.98
C LEU A 271 4.87 -19.08 20.29
N TYR A 272 5.90 -19.68 19.69
CA TYR A 272 7.30 -19.35 19.97
C TYR A 272 7.85 -18.23 19.08
N TYR A 273 9.14 -17.87 19.25
CA TYR A 273 9.86 -16.78 18.58
C TYR A 273 10.04 -16.94 17.06
N SER A 274 8.96 -17.15 16.31
CA SER A 274 8.99 -17.20 14.84
C SER A 274 9.28 -15.84 14.23
N PHE A 275 9.96 -15.82 13.08
CA PHE A 275 10.38 -14.59 12.43
C PHE A 275 10.64 -14.73 10.93
N MET A 276 10.73 -13.57 10.27
CA MET A 276 11.26 -13.42 8.92
C MET A 276 12.42 -12.43 8.92
N ALA A 277 13.49 -12.79 8.23
CA ALA A 277 14.65 -11.95 7.99
C ALA A 277 14.95 -11.87 6.49
N ILE A 278 15.36 -10.70 6.03
CA ILE A 278 15.62 -10.38 4.63
C ILE A 278 17.12 -10.09 4.52
N ASP A 279 17.81 -10.87 3.71
CA ASP A 279 19.23 -10.66 3.39
C ASP A 279 19.30 -9.90 2.05
N PRO A 280 19.50 -8.56 2.08
CA PRO A 280 19.56 -7.77 0.86
C PRO A 280 20.83 -8.03 0.04
N ASP A 281 21.91 -8.51 0.66
CA ASP A 281 23.19 -8.77 -0.02
C ASP A 281 23.11 -10.06 -0.86
N ARG A 282 22.29 -11.02 -0.42
CA ARG A 282 22.06 -12.29 -1.11
C ARG A 282 20.72 -12.37 -1.82
N GLU A 283 19.86 -11.37 -1.65
CA GLU A 283 18.49 -11.34 -2.18
C GLU A 283 17.69 -12.57 -1.75
N GLU A 284 17.77 -12.89 -0.45
CA GLU A 284 17.15 -14.06 0.15
C GLU A 284 16.22 -13.66 1.31
N VAL A 285 15.21 -14.50 1.57
CA VAL A 285 14.33 -14.37 2.73
C VAL A 285 14.45 -15.63 3.58
N LEU A 286 14.89 -15.46 4.82
CA LEU A 286 14.90 -16.51 5.84
C LEU A 286 13.58 -16.49 6.61
N LEU A 287 12.88 -17.62 6.60
CA LEU A 287 11.70 -17.88 7.40
C LEU A 287 12.05 -18.88 8.49
N VAL A 288 11.74 -18.55 9.74
CA VAL A 288 11.89 -19.46 10.87
C VAL A 288 10.57 -19.53 11.60
N ASN A 289 10.00 -20.73 11.64
CA ASN A 289 8.76 -21.03 12.34
C ASN A 289 8.99 -22.13 13.37
N TYR A 290 8.18 -22.15 14.43
CA TYR A 290 8.23 -23.19 15.45
C TYR A 290 6.87 -23.87 15.58
N THR A 291 6.89 -25.18 15.80
CA THR A 291 5.71 -25.98 16.11
C THR A 291 5.93 -26.75 17.39
N GLU A 292 4.90 -26.86 18.25
CA GLU A 292 4.97 -27.72 19.43
C GLU A 292 5.29 -29.18 19.02
N ASP A 293 6.18 -29.83 19.78
CA ASP A 293 6.60 -31.21 19.53
C ASP A 293 5.82 -32.27 20.34
N GLY A 294 4.86 -31.81 21.16
CA GLY A 294 4.06 -32.65 22.05
C GLY A 294 4.77 -33.13 23.32
N LYS A 295 5.96 -32.59 23.62
CA LYS A 295 6.79 -32.92 24.79
C LYS A 295 7.24 -31.67 25.54
N ASP A 296 6.37 -30.67 25.62
CA ASP A 296 6.65 -29.34 26.17
C ASP A 296 7.81 -28.61 25.46
N GLY A 297 8.12 -29.00 24.22
CA GLY A 297 9.17 -28.43 23.40
C GLY A 297 8.65 -27.88 22.07
N TYR A 298 9.56 -27.26 21.32
CA TYR A 298 9.28 -26.70 19.99
C TYR A 298 10.27 -27.24 18.99
N THR A 299 9.77 -27.70 17.84
CA THR A 299 10.58 -28.02 16.66
C THR A 299 10.70 -26.79 15.77
N GLN A 300 11.93 -26.43 15.43
CA GLN A 300 12.23 -25.34 14.51
C GLN A 300 12.13 -25.81 13.05
N HIS A 301 11.42 -25.03 12.23
CA HIS A 301 11.30 -25.20 10.79
C HIS A 301 11.87 -23.98 10.10
N SER A 302 12.94 -24.17 9.34
CA SER A 302 13.67 -23.07 8.71
C SER A 302 13.69 -23.24 7.20
N LYS A 303 13.36 -22.17 6.49
CA LYS A 303 13.31 -22.12 5.03
C LYS A 303 14.00 -20.86 4.54
N LEU A 304 14.89 -21.01 3.58
CA LEU A 304 15.49 -19.89 2.86
C LEU A 304 14.87 -19.81 1.47
N LEU A 305 14.36 -18.64 1.10
CA LEU A 305 13.76 -18.37 -0.20
C LEU A 305 14.67 -17.44 -1.00
N ASP A 306 14.96 -17.83 -2.23
CA ASP A 306 15.61 -16.98 -3.21
C ASP A 306 14.57 -16.02 -3.80
N ILE A 307 14.79 -14.71 -3.69
CA ILE A 307 13.80 -13.69 -4.09
C ILE A 307 13.62 -13.67 -5.61
N ALA A 308 14.69 -13.85 -6.38
CA ALA A 308 14.63 -13.78 -7.84
C ALA A 308 13.77 -14.89 -8.44
N THR A 309 13.99 -16.12 -7.99
CA THR A 309 13.38 -17.35 -8.54
C THR A 309 12.15 -17.77 -7.76
N GLY A 310 12.03 -17.39 -6.48
CA GLY A 310 10.99 -17.89 -5.56
C GLY A 310 11.21 -19.34 -5.13
N LYS A 311 12.35 -19.95 -5.47
CA LYS A 311 12.69 -21.29 -5.01
C LYS A 311 13.03 -21.25 -3.53
N SER A 312 12.69 -22.32 -2.82
CA SER A 312 12.99 -22.45 -1.40
C SER A 312 13.86 -23.66 -1.11
N GLN A 313 14.77 -23.53 -0.16
CA GLN A 313 15.51 -24.63 0.47
C GLN A 313 15.16 -24.72 1.95
N VAL A 314 14.98 -25.95 2.45
CA VAL A 314 14.85 -26.20 3.89
C VAL A 314 16.24 -26.23 4.50
N LEU A 315 16.43 -25.50 5.61
CA LEU A 315 17.68 -25.52 6.37
C LEU A 315 17.56 -26.56 7.49
N THR A 316 18.54 -27.44 7.58
CA THR A 316 18.58 -28.52 8.59
C THR A 316 19.32 -28.13 9.86
N GLY A 317 20.10 -27.04 9.82
CA GLY A 317 20.79 -26.50 10.98
C GLY A 317 19.85 -25.70 11.90
N THR A 318 20.18 -25.65 13.18
CA THR A 318 19.50 -24.77 14.13
C THR A 318 19.84 -23.31 13.79
N ILE A 319 18.83 -22.45 13.80
CA ILE A 319 19.00 -21.01 13.56
C ILE A 319 19.00 -20.38 14.94
N THR A 320 20.09 -19.72 15.29
CA THR A 320 20.18 -19.03 16.59
C THR A 320 19.89 -17.55 16.41
N MET A 321 19.49 -16.90 17.49
CA MET A 321 19.24 -15.46 17.50
C MET A 321 20.12 -14.79 18.54
N GLU A 322 20.60 -13.60 18.21
CA GLU A 322 21.33 -12.72 19.11
C GLU A 322 20.58 -11.39 19.22
N LYS A 323 20.35 -10.95 20.46
CA LYS A 323 19.82 -9.61 20.74
C LYS A 323 20.96 -8.61 20.68
N LYS A 324 20.78 -7.52 19.93
CA LYS A 324 21.71 -6.41 19.81
C LYS A 324 21.03 -5.09 20.13
N GLU A 325 21.84 -4.09 20.45
CA GLU A 325 21.38 -2.72 20.68
C GLU A 325 22.00 -1.81 19.64
N ARG A 326 21.22 -0.84 19.16
CA ARG A 326 21.71 0.24 18.31
C ARG A 326 21.24 1.58 18.83
N PRO A 327 22.02 2.66 18.64
CA PRO A 327 21.55 4.01 18.92
C PRO A 327 20.26 4.28 18.15
N ALA A 328 19.28 4.87 18.83
CA ALA A 328 18.03 5.32 18.24
C ALA A 328 17.70 6.72 18.78
N LYS A 329 16.88 7.47 18.04
CA LYS A 329 16.41 8.79 18.47
C LYS A 329 14.90 8.81 18.51
N ILE A 330 14.35 8.94 19.71
CA ILE A 330 12.91 9.14 19.86
C ILE A 330 12.63 10.63 19.83
N HIS A 331 11.74 11.05 18.92
CA HIS A 331 11.26 12.42 18.84
C HIS A 331 9.93 12.51 19.58
N ASN A 332 9.99 12.99 20.83
CA ASN A 332 8.80 13.41 21.57
C ASN A 332 8.68 14.92 21.44
N SER A 333 7.94 15.36 20.41
CA SER A 333 7.79 16.78 20.05
C SER A 333 9.14 17.46 19.69
N ALA A 334 9.48 18.60 20.32
CA ALA A 334 10.68 19.38 20.01
C ALA A 334 11.98 18.82 20.65
N ILE A 335 11.89 17.71 21.40
CA ILE A 335 13.03 17.11 22.11
C ILE A 335 13.36 15.78 21.44
N ALA A 336 14.58 15.68 20.90
CA ALA A 336 15.18 14.43 20.49
C ALA A 336 15.93 13.85 21.69
N MET A 337 15.57 12.63 22.10
CA MET A 337 16.29 11.88 23.13
C MET A 337 17.10 10.77 22.47
N ASP A 338 18.37 10.67 22.82
CA ASP A 338 19.21 9.53 22.46
C ASP A 338 18.78 8.32 23.30
N THR A 339 18.36 7.27 22.63
CA THR A 339 17.94 6.00 23.24
C THR A 339 18.71 4.84 22.60
N HIS A 340 18.53 3.64 23.13
CA HIS A 340 18.99 2.41 22.48
C HIS A 340 17.76 1.62 22.06
N GLU A 341 17.76 1.14 20.82
CA GLU A 341 16.73 0.25 20.30
C GLU A 341 17.26 -1.18 20.25
N ASP A 342 16.48 -2.09 20.83
CA ASP A 342 16.69 -3.53 20.77
C ASP A 342 16.34 -4.07 19.37
N TYR A 343 17.33 -4.63 18.66
CA TYR A 343 17.12 -5.40 17.44
C TYR A 343 17.67 -6.81 17.58
N PHE A 344 17.26 -7.71 16.69
CA PHE A 344 17.70 -9.11 16.73
C PHE A 344 18.35 -9.46 15.40
N VAL A 345 19.38 -10.29 15.46
CA VAL A 345 20.01 -10.91 14.29
C VAL A 345 19.86 -12.42 14.39
N ALA A 346 19.72 -13.06 13.25
CA ALA A 346 19.69 -14.51 13.11
C ALA A 346 21.04 -14.99 12.56
N HIS A 347 21.57 -16.08 13.13
CA HIS A 347 22.77 -16.76 12.64
C HIS A 347 22.40 -18.13 12.10
N TYR A 348 22.95 -18.45 10.93
CA TYR A 348 22.60 -19.67 10.20
C TYR A 348 23.72 -20.12 9.27
N GLU A 349 23.69 -21.38 8.84
CA GLU A 349 24.68 -21.94 7.92
C GLU A 349 24.01 -22.35 6.60
N VAL A 350 24.66 -22.04 5.48
CA VAL A 350 24.28 -22.53 4.15
C VAL A 350 25.51 -23.10 3.47
N LYS A 351 25.52 -24.43 3.23
CA LYS A 351 26.62 -25.13 2.55
C LYS A 351 28.01 -24.86 3.18
N GLY A 352 28.11 -24.83 4.51
CA GLY A 352 29.36 -24.54 5.22
C GLY A 352 29.69 -23.05 5.40
N GLU A 353 28.88 -22.14 4.85
CA GLU A 353 29.04 -20.70 5.05
C GLU A 353 28.18 -20.22 6.22
N GLU A 354 28.82 -19.69 7.26
CA GLU A 354 28.13 -18.98 8.34
C GLU A 354 27.60 -17.63 7.85
N ARG A 355 26.33 -17.35 8.14
CA ARG A 355 25.61 -16.15 7.72
C ARG A 355 24.94 -15.50 8.91
N THR A 356 24.82 -14.17 8.84
CA THR A 356 24.14 -13.36 9.85
C THR A 356 23.24 -12.35 9.15
N VAL A 357 21.99 -12.23 9.60
CA VAL A 357 21.01 -11.31 9.00
C VAL A 357 20.13 -10.68 10.07
N ALA A 358 19.74 -9.41 9.90
CA ALA A 358 18.82 -8.74 10.83
C ALA A 358 17.39 -9.30 10.68
N ILE A 359 16.69 -9.47 11.80
CA ILE A 359 15.29 -9.89 11.82
C ILE A 359 14.39 -8.68 11.52
N ASN A 360 13.65 -8.74 10.41
CA ASN A 360 12.78 -7.65 9.95
C ASN A 360 11.36 -7.78 10.48
N ILE A 361 10.85 -9.01 10.65
CA ILE A 361 9.49 -9.27 11.13
C ILE A 361 9.54 -10.29 12.24
N ARG A 362 8.99 -9.91 13.40
CA ARG A 362 8.79 -10.77 14.57
C ARG A 362 7.37 -11.30 14.52
N SER A 363 7.19 -12.51 13.99
CA SER A 363 5.85 -13.09 13.72
C SER A 363 5.34 -13.99 14.83
N GLY A 364 6.21 -14.46 15.74
CA GLY A 364 5.83 -15.29 16.88
C GLY A 364 5.13 -14.57 18.03
N GLN A 365 4.25 -15.26 18.76
CA GLN A 365 3.53 -14.68 19.90
C GLN A 365 4.44 -14.38 21.09
N GLN A 366 5.48 -15.19 21.32
CA GLN A 366 6.42 -14.98 22.41
C GLN A 366 7.04 -13.57 22.39
N TRP A 367 7.35 -13.03 21.19
CA TRP A 367 7.83 -11.66 21.04
C TRP A 367 6.92 -10.62 21.67
N PHE A 368 5.60 -10.80 21.51
CA PHE A 368 4.59 -9.92 22.08
C PHE A 368 4.48 -10.12 23.60
N TYR A 369 4.52 -11.37 24.07
CA TYR A 369 4.44 -11.66 25.50
C TYR A 369 5.61 -11.07 26.29
N ASP A 370 6.83 -11.15 25.75
CA ASP A 370 8.00 -10.56 26.41
C ASP A 370 7.95 -9.04 26.40
N TRP A 371 7.52 -8.45 25.28
CA TRP A 371 7.30 -7.01 25.20
C TRP A 371 6.25 -6.55 26.21
N TRP A 372 5.12 -7.25 26.29
CA TRP A 372 4.04 -6.95 27.24
C TRP A 372 4.51 -7.06 28.69
N TYR A 373 5.26 -8.12 29.01
CA TYR A 373 5.83 -8.29 30.34
C TYR A 373 6.83 -7.17 30.68
N LYS A 374 7.68 -6.76 29.73
CA LYS A 374 8.62 -5.65 29.91
C LYS A 374 7.89 -4.32 30.15
N GLU A 375 6.81 -4.06 29.43
CA GLU A 375 6.07 -2.80 29.49
C GLU A 375 5.16 -2.71 30.72
N TYR A 376 4.47 -3.80 31.07
CA TYR A 376 3.42 -3.80 32.08
C TYR A 376 3.73 -4.62 33.33
N GLY A 377 4.84 -5.36 33.35
CA GLY A 377 5.21 -6.27 34.46
C GLY A 377 4.28 -7.48 34.60
N GLN A 378 3.36 -7.70 33.65
CA GLN A 378 2.35 -8.75 33.69
C GLN A 378 2.70 -9.85 32.71
N LYS A 379 2.78 -11.09 33.19
CA LYS A 379 2.98 -12.25 32.31
C LYS A 379 1.64 -12.59 31.67
N ILE A 380 1.64 -12.70 30.35
CA ILE A 380 0.54 -13.34 29.63
C ILE A 380 0.90 -14.82 29.56
N GLU A 381 0.13 -15.65 30.24
CA GLU A 381 0.17 -17.09 30.00
C GLU A 381 -0.37 -17.33 28.58
N PRO A 382 0.37 -18.02 27.69
CA PRO A 382 -0.16 -18.43 26.40
C PRO A 382 -1.46 -19.18 26.67
N SER A 383 -2.59 -18.64 26.22
CA SER A 383 -3.86 -19.30 26.47
C SER A 383 -3.84 -20.64 25.76
N ALA A 384 -3.88 -21.74 26.50
CA ALA A 384 -4.21 -23.06 25.99
C ALA A 384 -5.68 -23.03 25.54
N THR A 385 -5.96 -22.37 24.43
CA THR A 385 -7.28 -22.38 23.81
C THR A 385 -7.16 -23.06 22.46
N PRO A 386 -7.76 -24.25 22.28
CA PRO A 386 -7.72 -24.96 21.02
C PRO A 386 -8.45 -24.13 19.96
N SER A 387 -7.88 -24.08 18.76
CA SER A 387 -8.62 -23.72 17.55
C SER A 387 -9.89 -24.57 17.51
N LYS A 388 -11.06 -23.92 17.55
CA LYS A 388 -12.31 -24.55 17.14
C LYS A 388 -12.46 -24.49 15.64
#